data_AF-A0A353E2Z6-F1
#
_entry.id   AF-A0A353E2Z6-F1
#
_cell.length_a   1.000
_cell.length_b   1.000
_cell.length_c   1.000
_cell.angle_alpha   90.00
_cell.angle_beta   90.00
_cell.angle_gamma   90.00
#
_symmetry.space_group_name_H-M   'P 1'
#
loop_
_entity.id
_entity.type
_entity.pdbx_description
1 polymer ?
#
loop_
_entity_poly.entity_id
_entity_poly.type
_entity_poly.pdbx_seq_one_letter_code
_entity_poly.pdbx_strand_id
1 'polypeptide(L)'
;EKLADGNAILPLAKGKKILLTGPNANQMRCLDGGWSYTWQGHRADEFAGKYNTIYEAFCNEYGKENVILNQGVTYNEKGKYWEENEPQIQGAVNAAKDADVIVACIGENSYTETPGNLTDLWLSENQRNLVKALAKTGKPIVLVLNEGRPRLIADIEPLAKGIIDILIPGNYGGDALANLVSGKSNFSGKMPYTYPKEINSLANYDFKKSEEVGTMEGAYDYNAKITQQWGFGQGLSYTSYQYSNLKVSKSDFRHGDLIQVSVDVKNTGKVAGKESVLLFSSDLIASMVPDGRRLRAFDKVELQPGETKTVTFDLKADDLAFVGWDGKWRLEEGDFKLMIADQNAMIHCTDTYLWQTANR
;
A
#
# COMPACT_ATOMS: atom_id res chain seq x y z
N GLU A 1 -0.90 0.66 -5.44
CA GLU A 1 -0.82 0.52 -6.92
C GLU A 1 -1.43 1.74 -7.59
N LYS A 2 -0.83 2.20 -8.70
CA LYS A 2 -1.48 3.10 -9.67
C LYS A 2 -1.56 2.36 -11.00
N LEU A 3 -2.76 1.90 -11.35
CA LEU A 3 -3.09 1.44 -12.70
C LEU A 3 -3.63 2.69 -13.39
N ALA A 4 -2.85 3.29 -14.29
CA ALA A 4 -3.28 4.51 -14.95
C ALA A 4 -4.60 4.27 -15.71
N ASP A 5 -5.60 5.12 -15.43
CA ASP A 5 -6.88 5.15 -16.12
C ASP A 5 -6.69 5.12 -17.65
N GLY A 6 -7.38 4.17 -18.30
CA GLY A 6 -7.58 4.14 -19.76
C GLY A 6 -6.42 3.66 -20.63
N ASN A 7 -5.21 3.47 -20.11
CA ASN A 7 -4.05 2.90 -20.83
C ASN A 7 -3.20 2.01 -19.90
N ALA A 8 -3.82 0.94 -19.37
CA ALA A 8 -3.16 0.06 -18.39
C ALA A 8 -1.94 -0.64 -19.02
N ILE A 9 -0.75 -0.38 -18.47
CA ILE A 9 0.49 -1.05 -18.88
C ILE A 9 0.56 -2.49 -18.35
N LEU A 10 -0.09 -2.77 -17.23
CA LEU A 10 -0.17 -4.10 -16.62
C LEU A 10 -1.54 -4.74 -16.93
N PRO A 11 -1.60 -6.08 -17.08
CA PRO A 11 -0.48 -7.03 -17.05
C PRO A 11 0.43 -6.93 -18.30
N LEU A 12 1.71 -7.26 -18.14
CA LEU A 12 2.66 -7.35 -19.25
C LEU A 12 2.43 -8.65 -20.03
N ALA A 13 2.20 -8.52 -21.33
CA ALA A 13 2.04 -9.67 -22.22
C ALA A 13 3.35 -10.45 -22.38
N LYS A 14 3.25 -11.77 -22.56
CA LYS A 14 4.39 -12.61 -22.96
C LYS A 14 4.99 -12.14 -24.28
N GLY A 15 6.32 -12.31 -24.42
CA GLY A 15 7.08 -11.88 -25.59
C GLY A 15 7.49 -10.40 -25.59
N LYS A 16 7.07 -9.60 -24.60
CA LYS A 16 7.61 -8.26 -24.38
C LYS A 16 9.07 -8.32 -23.93
N LYS A 17 9.92 -7.48 -24.50
CA LYS A 17 11.28 -7.28 -24.00
C LYS A 17 11.25 -6.34 -22.80
N ILE A 18 11.75 -6.81 -21.67
CA ILE A 18 11.71 -6.12 -20.38
C ILE A 18 13.14 -5.72 -20.01
N LEU A 19 13.38 -4.42 -19.83
CA LEU A 19 14.56 -3.98 -19.08
C LEU A 19 14.23 -4.03 -17.59
N LEU A 20 14.90 -4.91 -16.85
CA LEU A 20 14.88 -4.94 -15.41
C LEU A 20 16.08 -4.15 -14.86
N THR A 21 15.79 -3.14 -14.04
CA THR A 21 16.78 -2.17 -13.55
C THR A 21 16.54 -1.81 -12.08
N GLY A 22 17.45 -1.05 -11.48
CA GLY A 22 17.42 -0.66 -10.07
C GLY A 22 18.12 -1.66 -9.13
N PRO A 23 18.50 -1.20 -7.92
CA PRO A 23 19.34 -1.97 -7.01
C PRO A 23 18.64 -3.20 -6.43
N ASN A 24 17.30 -3.21 -6.35
CA ASN A 24 16.52 -4.32 -5.81
C ASN A 24 16.21 -5.43 -6.83
N ALA A 25 16.65 -5.28 -8.08
CA ALA A 25 16.25 -6.17 -9.17
C ALA A 25 16.75 -7.62 -9.08
N ASN A 26 17.86 -7.88 -8.38
CA ASN A 26 18.51 -9.20 -8.40
C ASN A 26 19.23 -9.55 -7.08
N GLN A 27 18.56 -9.38 -5.94
CA GLN A 27 19.10 -9.77 -4.63
C GLN A 27 18.00 -10.31 -3.72
N MET A 28 18.22 -11.46 -3.10
CA MET A 28 17.29 -12.05 -2.11
C MET A 28 17.27 -11.23 -0.83
N ARG A 29 18.42 -10.67 -0.42
CA ARG A 29 18.51 -9.75 0.72
C ARG A 29 17.47 -8.62 0.68
N CYS A 30 17.21 -8.07 -0.50
CA CYS A 30 16.23 -7.00 -0.67
C CYS A 30 14.79 -7.49 -0.45
N LEU A 31 14.47 -8.70 -0.93
CA LEU A 31 13.15 -9.30 -0.76
C LEU A 31 12.87 -9.73 0.69
N ASP A 32 13.89 -10.20 1.39
CA ASP A 32 13.78 -10.78 2.73
C ASP A 32 13.88 -9.75 3.87
N GLY A 33 14.61 -8.65 3.69
CA GLY A 33 14.78 -7.62 4.70
C GLY A 33 15.53 -8.09 5.96
N GLY A 34 15.31 -7.38 7.07
CA GLY A 34 15.86 -7.72 8.38
C GLY A 34 15.26 -9.01 8.98
N TRP A 35 15.89 -9.56 10.02
CA TRP A 35 15.48 -10.81 10.68
C TRP A 35 15.43 -12.06 9.79
N SER A 36 16.12 -12.03 8.64
CA SER A 36 16.11 -13.12 7.66
C SER A 36 17.50 -13.74 7.52
N TYR A 37 17.64 -15.00 7.96
CA TYR A 37 18.88 -15.79 8.08
C TYR A 37 19.91 -15.22 9.08
N THR A 38 20.14 -13.91 9.07
CA THR A 38 20.92 -13.17 10.05
C THR A 38 20.11 -11.97 10.52
N TRP A 39 20.48 -11.43 11.68
CA TRP A 39 19.82 -10.27 12.27
C TRP A 39 19.59 -9.15 11.25
N GLN A 40 20.65 -8.66 10.59
CA GLN A 40 20.56 -7.58 9.60
C GLN A 40 20.11 -8.02 8.20
N GLY A 41 19.84 -9.32 7.95
CA GLY A 41 19.52 -9.84 6.62
C GLY A 41 20.70 -9.88 5.62
N HIS A 42 21.83 -9.28 5.95
CA HIS A 42 22.95 -9.03 5.03
C HIS A 42 23.58 -10.25 4.35
N ARG A 43 23.35 -11.46 4.87
CA ARG A 43 23.86 -12.73 4.33
C ARG A 43 22.77 -13.57 3.66
N ALA A 44 21.58 -13.02 3.39
CA ALA A 44 20.47 -13.78 2.84
C ALA A 44 20.84 -14.51 1.54
N ASP A 45 21.56 -13.86 0.63
CA ASP A 45 21.99 -14.45 -0.64
C ASP A 45 22.93 -15.68 -0.47
N GLU A 46 23.59 -15.84 0.68
CA GLU A 46 24.37 -17.06 0.99
C GLU A 46 23.49 -18.29 1.28
N PHE A 47 22.25 -18.07 1.74
CA PHE A 47 21.35 -19.12 2.22
C PHE A 47 20.09 -19.29 1.35
N ALA A 48 19.77 -18.28 0.54
CA ALA A 48 18.53 -18.19 -0.22
C ALA A 48 18.64 -18.70 -1.68
N GLY A 49 19.77 -19.26 -2.10
CA GLY A 49 20.02 -19.67 -3.50
C GLY A 49 19.11 -20.77 -4.08
N LYS A 50 18.11 -21.25 -3.34
CA LYS A 50 17.05 -22.15 -3.83
C LYS A 50 15.76 -21.42 -4.23
N TYR A 51 15.70 -20.11 -3.99
CA TYR A 51 14.58 -19.25 -4.31
C TYR A 51 14.97 -18.28 -5.43
N ASN A 52 13.99 -17.59 -6.00
CA ASN A 52 14.20 -16.71 -7.13
C ASN A 52 14.21 -15.24 -6.72
N THR A 53 15.23 -14.51 -7.16
CA THR A 53 15.22 -13.04 -7.17
C THR A 53 14.14 -12.52 -8.13
N ILE A 54 13.91 -11.20 -8.17
CA ILE A 54 13.00 -10.61 -9.17
C ILE A 54 13.48 -10.94 -10.59
N TYR A 55 14.78 -10.80 -10.88
CA TYR A 55 15.35 -11.13 -12.19
C TYR A 55 15.15 -12.59 -12.58
N GLU A 56 15.42 -13.51 -11.66
CA GLU A 56 15.27 -14.95 -11.92
C GLU A 56 13.80 -15.32 -12.16
N ALA A 57 12.89 -14.78 -11.35
CA ALA A 57 11.45 -15.01 -11.53
C ALA A 57 10.93 -14.42 -12.85
N PHE A 58 11.40 -13.23 -13.25
CA PHE A 58 11.05 -12.65 -14.55
C PHE A 58 11.62 -13.47 -15.71
N CYS A 59 12.85 -13.99 -15.61
CA CYS A 59 13.41 -14.89 -16.61
C CYS A 59 12.58 -16.17 -16.73
N ASN A 60 12.13 -16.74 -15.60
CA ASN A 60 11.28 -17.92 -15.59
C ASN A 60 9.91 -17.66 -16.21
N GLU A 61 9.33 -16.47 -16.03
CA GLU A 61 8.01 -16.12 -16.56
C GLU A 61 8.01 -15.72 -18.04
N TYR A 62 8.98 -14.88 -18.44
CA TYR A 62 9.02 -14.23 -19.76
C TYR A 62 10.06 -14.82 -20.72
N GLY A 63 10.95 -15.69 -20.25
CA GLY A 63 12.10 -16.19 -21.00
C GLY A 63 13.30 -15.27 -20.84
N LYS A 64 14.48 -15.86 -20.57
CA LYS A 64 15.74 -15.13 -20.31
C LYS A 64 16.14 -14.23 -21.48
N GLU A 65 15.82 -14.61 -22.71
CA GLU A 65 16.05 -13.84 -23.93
C GLU A 65 15.22 -12.56 -24.02
N ASN A 66 14.13 -12.45 -23.25
CA ASN A 66 13.25 -11.30 -23.20
C ASN A 66 13.50 -10.41 -21.98
N VAL A 67 14.41 -10.78 -21.07
CA VAL A 67 14.69 -10.03 -19.84
C VAL A 67 16.12 -9.54 -19.84
N ILE A 68 16.29 -8.22 -19.99
CA ILE A 68 17.59 -7.55 -19.96
C ILE A 68 17.82 -7.08 -18.53
N LEU A 69 18.86 -7.58 -17.85
CA LEU A 69 19.27 -7.04 -16.55
C LEU A 69 20.34 -5.96 -16.75
N ASN A 70 20.02 -4.73 -16.35
CA ASN A 70 21.01 -3.69 -16.14
C ASN A 70 20.56 -2.80 -14.98
N GLN A 71 21.15 -3.00 -13.80
CA GLN A 71 20.67 -2.36 -12.57
C GLN A 71 20.88 -0.85 -12.55
N GLY A 72 21.92 -0.33 -13.21
CA GLY A 72 22.28 1.09 -13.22
C GLY A 72 22.79 1.61 -11.87
N VAL A 73 22.07 1.35 -10.78
CA VAL A 73 22.45 1.59 -9.38
C VAL A 73 22.47 0.25 -8.66
N THR A 74 23.45 0.04 -7.78
CA THR A 74 23.59 -1.19 -6.97
C THR A 74 24.00 -0.84 -5.56
N TYR A 75 23.60 -1.66 -4.58
CA TYR A 75 24.06 -1.50 -3.20
C TYR A 75 25.52 -1.89 -3.02
N ASN A 76 26.23 -1.22 -2.12
CA ASN A 76 27.52 -1.69 -1.63
C ASN A 76 27.28 -2.84 -0.64
N GLU A 77 27.39 -4.09 -1.09
CA GLU A 77 27.09 -5.28 -0.27
C GLU A 77 27.99 -5.41 0.97
N LYS A 78 29.17 -4.78 0.95
CA LYS A 78 30.13 -4.74 2.07
C LYS A 78 29.93 -3.49 2.96
N GLY A 79 29.06 -2.59 2.55
CA GLY A 79 28.79 -1.32 3.19
C GLY A 79 27.61 -1.34 4.15
N LYS A 80 27.19 -0.15 4.58
CA LYS A 80 25.92 0.05 5.31
C LYS A 80 24.72 -0.16 4.38
N TYR A 81 23.54 -0.40 4.96
CA TYR A 81 22.33 -0.69 4.19
C TYR A 81 21.94 0.39 3.17
N TRP A 82 22.32 1.64 3.43
CA TRP A 82 22.03 2.80 2.59
C TRP A 82 23.15 3.12 1.58
N GLU A 83 24.31 2.47 1.68
CA GLU A 83 25.42 2.72 0.76
C GLU A 83 25.17 2.07 -0.60
N GLU A 84 25.38 2.87 -1.64
CA GLU A 84 25.29 2.46 -3.04
C GLU A 84 26.67 2.61 -3.69
N ASN A 85 26.96 1.78 -4.68
CA ASN A 85 28.15 1.94 -5.51
C ASN A 85 27.99 3.15 -6.45
N GLU A 86 29.10 3.59 -7.05
CA GLU A 86 29.08 4.63 -8.08
C GLU A 86 28.05 4.30 -9.18
N PRO A 87 27.07 5.20 -9.45
CA PRO A 87 25.97 4.91 -10.35
C PRO A 87 26.43 4.78 -11.82
N GLN A 88 26.04 3.69 -12.46
CA GLN A 88 26.26 3.39 -13.89
C GLN A 88 24.98 3.58 -14.71
N ILE A 89 24.24 4.67 -14.45
CA ILE A 89 22.90 4.95 -15.02
C ILE A 89 22.88 4.90 -16.55
N GLN A 90 23.95 5.36 -17.21
CA GLN A 90 24.01 5.37 -18.68
C GLN A 90 23.95 3.96 -19.28
N GLY A 91 24.42 2.94 -18.57
CA GLY A 91 24.30 1.54 -18.98
C GLY A 91 22.82 1.11 -19.09
N ALA A 92 22.02 1.42 -18.07
CA ALA A 92 20.59 1.13 -18.06
C ALA A 92 19.83 1.94 -19.14
N VAL A 93 20.17 3.22 -19.31
CA VAL A 93 19.61 4.07 -20.38
C VAL A 93 19.91 3.51 -21.77
N ASN A 94 21.14 3.01 -22.00
CA ASN A 94 21.49 2.38 -23.27
C ASN A 94 20.73 1.07 -23.49
N ALA A 95 20.63 0.22 -22.46
CA ALA A 95 19.89 -1.04 -22.51
C ALA A 95 18.38 -0.84 -22.77
N ALA A 96 17.82 0.30 -22.35
CA ALA A 96 16.41 0.62 -22.57
C ALA A 96 16.04 0.74 -24.06
N LYS A 97 17.00 0.96 -24.96
CA LYS A 97 16.77 1.02 -26.41
C LYS A 97 16.19 -0.29 -26.94
N ASP A 98 16.67 -1.42 -26.42
CA ASP A 98 16.32 -2.77 -26.86
C ASP A 98 15.12 -3.38 -26.10
N ALA A 99 14.52 -2.63 -25.16
CA ALA A 99 13.37 -3.06 -24.38
C ALA A 99 12.07 -2.37 -24.85
N ASP A 100 10.94 -3.07 -24.68
CA ASP A 100 9.60 -2.51 -24.88
C ASP A 100 9.11 -1.75 -23.64
N VAL A 101 9.50 -2.21 -22.45
CA VAL A 101 9.08 -1.70 -21.15
C VAL A 101 10.24 -1.77 -20.16
N ILE A 102 10.26 -0.82 -19.22
CA ILE A 102 11.23 -0.75 -18.13
C ILE A 102 10.52 -1.12 -16.83
N VAL A 103 11.11 -2.03 -16.06
CA VAL A 103 10.70 -2.37 -14.70
C VAL A 103 11.84 -1.95 -13.77
N ALA A 104 11.63 -0.87 -13.02
CA ALA A 104 12.64 -0.31 -12.10
C ALA A 104 12.33 -0.73 -10.66
N CYS A 105 13.16 -1.63 -10.13
CA CYS A 105 13.08 -2.15 -8.77
C CYS A 105 13.92 -1.28 -7.84
N ILE A 106 13.25 -0.45 -7.06
CA ILE A 106 13.83 0.60 -6.22
C ILE A 106 13.33 0.48 -4.78
N GLY A 107 14.03 1.10 -3.85
CA GLY A 107 13.66 1.12 -2.45
C GLY A 107 14.88 1.04 -1.54
N GLU A 108 14.84 0.11 -0.60
CA GLU A 108 15.85 -0.04 0.45
C GLU A 108 16.51 -1.42 0.43
N ASN A 109 17.75 -1.50 0.90
CA ASN A 109 18.38 -2.76 1.25
C ASN A 109 17.98 -3.19 2.67
N SER A 110 18.35 -4.40 3.09
CA SER A 110 18.01 -4.92 4.42
C SER A 110 18.70 -4.15 5.56
N TYR A 111 17.97 -3.93 6.64
CA TYR A 111 18.42 -3.38 7.92
C TYR A 111 17.54 -3.92 9.05
N THR A 112 17.97 -3.74 10.29
CA THR A 112 17.15 -4.09 11.47
C THR A 112 17.46 -3.18 12.65
N GLU A 113 16.41 -2.71 13.33
CA GLU A 113 16.49 -1.88 14.55
C GLU A 113 17.32 -0.59 14.36
N THR A 114 18.01 -0.13 15.41
CA THR A 114 18.78 1.12 15.45
C THR A 114 19.78 1.29 14.30
N PRO A 115 20.52 0.27 13.84
CA PRO A 115 21.34 0.37 12.63
C PRO A 115 20.59 0.81 11.37
N GLY A 116 19.28 0.57 11.32
CA GLY A 116 18.38 1.00 10.26
C GLY A 116 17.95 2.47 10.35
N ASN A 117 18.35 3.24 11.36
CA ASN A 117 17.99 4.65 11.45
C ASN A 117 18.36 5.42 10.16
N LEU A 118 17.52 6.38 9.80
CA LEU A 118 17.70 7.27 8.64
C LEU A 118 17.65 8.73 9.12
N THR A 119 18.21 9.63 8.31
CA THR A 119 18.15 11.09 8.55
C THR A 119 17.32 11.82 7.51
N ASP A 120 16.88 11.12 6.46
CA ASP A 120 16.06 11.63 5.37
C ASP A 120 15.14 10.49 4.87
N LEU A 121 13.87 10.80 4.61
CA LEU A 121 12.87 9.85 4.11
C LEU A 121 12.81 9.78 2.57
N TRP A 122 13.44 10.71 1.85
CA TRP A 122 13.51 10.68 0.37
C TRP A 122 14.20 9.45 -0.16
N LEU A 123 13.64 8.79 -1.17
CA LEU A 123 14.36 7.74 -1.88
C LEU A 123 15.75 8.26 -2.33
N SER A 124 16.76 7.37 -2.32
CA SER A 124 18.13 7.71 -2.72
C SER A 124 18.15 8.58 -3.98
N GLU A 125 18.96 9.63 -3.95
CA GLU A 125 19.13 10.51 -5.11
C GLU A 125 19.59 9.73 -6.35
N ASN A 126 20.47 8.74 -6.21
CA ASN A 126 20.93 7.92 -7.33
C ASN A 126 19.77 7.12 -7.95
N GLN A 127 18.92 6.52 -7.12
CA GLN A 127 17.76 5.76 -7.60
C GLN A 127 16.73 6.67 -8.27
N ARG A 128 16.45 7.85 -7.69
CA ARG A 128 15.56 8.85 -8.33
C ARG A 128 16.15 9.35 -9.65
N ASN A 129 17.46 9.58 -9.72
CA ASN A 129 18.16 9.99 -10.94
C ASN A 129 18.16 8.90 -12.01
N LEU A 130 18.28 7.62 -11.63
CA LEU A 130 18.10 6.48 -12.53
C LEU A 130 16.71 6.52 -13.18
N VAL A 131 15.64 6.64 -12.39
CA VAL A 131 14.25 6.69 -12.90
C VAL A 131 14.05 7.89 -13.81
N LYS A 132 14.51 9.08 -13.41
CA LYS A 132 14.44 10.31 -14.23
C LYS A 132 15.19 10.17 -15.55
N ALA A 133 16.36 9.53 -15.56
CA ALA A 133 17.13 9.30 -16.79
C ALA A 133 16.44 8.30 -17.71
N LEU A 134 15.89 7.22 -17.17
CA LEU A 134 15.11 6.24 -17.92
C LEU A 134 13.84 6.85 -18.51
N ALA A 135 13.16 7.75 -17.78
CA ALA A 135 11.96 8.42 -18.27
C ALA A 135 12.22 9.25 -19.55
N LYS A 136 13.43 9.83 -19.68
CA LYS A 136 13.84 10.58 -20.88
C LYS A 136 13.98 9.71 -22.14
N THR A 137 14.01 8.38 -22.00
CA THR A 137 14.03 7.46 -23.15
C THR A 137 12.68 7.37 -23.87
N GLY A 138 11.59 7.82 -23.23
CA GLY A 138 10.22 7.70 -23.72
C GLY A 138 9.63 6.29 -23.59
N LYS A 139 10.40 5.31 -23.11
CA LYS A 139 9.90 3.96 -22.81
C LYS A 139 9.00 4.01 -21.56
N PRO A 140 7.91 3.22 -21.54
CA PRO A 140 7.04 3.21 -20.37
C PRO A 140 7.72 2.51 -19.18
N ILE A 141 7.53 3.05 -17.98
CA ILE A 141 8.18 2.60 -16.74
C ILE A 141 7.14 2.02 -15.77
N VAL A 142 7.42 0.85 -15.23
CA VAL A 142 6.78 0.31 -14.02
C VAL A 142 7.77 0.43 -12.87
N LEU A 143 7.37 1.08 -11.78
CA LEU A 143 8.14 1.07 -10.54
C LEU A 143 7.72 -0.12 -9.68
N VAL A 144 8.71 -0.80 -9.13
CA VAL A 144 8.54 -1.82 -8.09
C VAL A 144 9.20 -1.29 -6.84
N LEU A 145 8.41 -0.97 -5.82
CA LEU A 145 8.88 -0.47 -4.53
C LEU A 145 9.14 -1.68 -3.62
N ASN A 146 10.40 -1.91 -3.27
CA ASN A 146 10.84 -2.97 -2.38
C ASN A 146 11.60 -2.34 -1.22
N GLU A 147 10.89 -2.10 -0.13
CA GLU A 147 11.36 -1.30 0.99
C GLU A 147 10.63 -1.64 2.28
N GLY A 148 11.29 -1.41 3.42
CA GLY A 148 10.68 -1.59 4.74
C GLY A 148 9.92 -0.37 5.24
N ARG A 149 10.17 0.79 4.61
CA ARG A 149 9.55 2.09 4.93
C ARG A 149 9.16 2.80 3.64
N PRO A 150 8.07 3.57 3.62
CA PRO A 150 7.61 4.25 2.41
C PRO A 150 8.50 5.46 2.08
N ARG A 151 9.50 5.25 1.23
CA ARG A 151 10.44 6.31 0.83
C ARG A 151 9.68 7.34 -0.01
N LEU A 152 10.01 8.63 0.13
CA LEU A 152 9.34 9.65 -0.66
C LEU A 152 9.78 9.55 -2.13
N ILE A 153 8.79 9.50 -3.01
CA ILE A 153 8.97 9.29 -4.46
C ILE A 153 8.11 10.26 -5.30
N ALA A 154 7.61 11.34 -4.69
CA ALA A 154 6.67 12.26 -5.33
C ALA A 154 7.21 12.90 -6.63
N ASP A 155 8.52 12.99 -6.79
CA ASP A 155 9.18 13.54 -7.99
C ASP A 155 9.38 12.52 -9.12
N ILE A 156 9.20 11.22 -8.85
CA ILE A 156 9.33 10.14 -9.84
C ILE A 156 8.03 9.37 -10.08
N GLU A 157 7.06 9.43 -9.15
CA GLU A 157 5.73 8.83 -9.32
C GLU A 157 5.03 9.29 -10.61
N PRO A 158 5.04 10.60 -10.98
CA PRO A 158 4.42 11.06 -12.23
C PRO A 158 5.08 10.51 -13.51
N LEU A 159 6.31 9.99 -13.42
CA LEU A 159 7.06 9.43 -14.55
C LEU A 159 6.69 7.97 -14.82
N ALA A 160 6.02 7.32 -13.87
CA ALA A 160 5.65 5.91 -13.95
C ALA A 160 4.29 5.71 -14.63
N LYS A 161 4.18 4.63 -15.42
CA LYS A 161 2.91 4.14 -16.00
C LYS A 161 2.23 3.09 -15.12
N GLY A 162 2.99 2.46 -14.22
CA GLY A 162 2.48 1.55 -13.19
C GLY A 162 3.39 1.57 -11.97
N ILE A 163 2.83 1.36 -10.79
CA ILE A 163 3.58 1.25 -9.54
C ILE A 163 3.05 0.07 -8.75
N ILE A 164 3.94 -0.83 -8.36
CA ILE A 164 3.67 -1.98 -7.51
C ILE A 164 4.50 -1.81 -6.24
N ASP A 165 3.84 -1.83 -5.09
CA ASP A 165 4.52 -1.85 -3.79
C ASP A 165 4.53 -3.30 -3.30
N ILE A 166 5.73 -3.89 -3.21
CA ILE A 166 5.91 -5.27 -2.75
C ILE A 166 6.39 -5.35 -1.30
N LEU A 167 6.63 -4.20 -0.64
CA LEU A 167 7.19 -4.12 0.71
C LEU A 167 8.45 -5.01 0.84
N ILE A 168 8.44 -5.93 1.81
CA ILE A 168 9.44 -6.97 2.03
C ILE A 168 8.70 -8.33 1.89
N PRO A 169 8.64 -8.89 0.68
CA PRO A 169 7.77 -10.04 0.36
C PRO A 169 8.37 -11.42 0.70
N GLY A 170 9.63 -11.47 1.13
CA GLY A 170 10.36 -12.70 1.46
C GLY A 170 10.75 -13.56 0.25
N ASN A 171 11.23 -14.77 0.54
CA ASN A 171 11.76 -15.74 -0.44
C ASN A 171 10.91 -15.99 -1.71
N TYR A 172 9.58 -15.92 -1.64
CA TYR A 172 8.69 -16.13 -2.81
C TYR A 172 8.28 -14.82 -3.49
N GLY A 173 8.85 -13.69 -3.07
CA GLY A 173 8.47 -12.36 -3.55
C GLY A 173 8.73 -12.14 -5.04
N GLY A 174 9.85 -12.64 -5.57
CA GLY A 174 10.14 -12.59 -7.00
C GLY A 174 9.08 -13.33 -7.82
N ASP A 175 8.76 -14.56 -7.43
CA ASP A 175 7.75 -15.40 -8.10
C ASP A 175 6.35 -14.79 -8.02
N ALA A 176 5.97 -14.28 -6.84
CA ALA A 176 4.69 -13.61 -6.64
C ALA A 176 4.58 -12.36 -7.53
N LEU A 177 5.62 -11.54 -7.59
CA LEU A 177 5.66 -10.36 -8.44
C LEU A 177 5.56 -10.73 -9.92
N ALA A 178 6.30 -11.73 -10.40
CA ALA A 178 6.23 -12.16 -11.80
C ALA A 178 4.83 -12.70 -12.17
N ASN A 179 4.19 -13.46 -11.27
CA ASN A 179 2.81 -13.94 -11.44
C ASN A 179 1.79 -12.80 -11.51
N LEU A 180 1.96 -11.76 -10.68
CA LEU A 180 1.10 -10.59 -10.71
C LEU A 180 1.32 -9.79 -11.99
N VAL A 181 2.56 -9.42 -12.31
CA VAL A 181 2.90 -8.63 -13.49
C VAL A 181 2.46 -9.29 -14.79
N SER A 182 2.50 -10.62 -14.89
CA SER A 182 2.03 -11.38 -16.07
C SER A 182 0.50 -11.57 -16.13
N GLY A 183 -0.23 -11.23 -15.07
CA GLY A 183 -1.67 -11.47 -14.97
C GLY A 183 -2.05 -12.92 -14.67
N LYS A 184 -1.09 -13.81 -14.39
CA LYS A 184 -1.38 -15.16 -13.87
C LYS A 184 -2.07 -15.12 -12.51
N SER A 185 -1.77 -14.08 -11.73
CA SER A 185 -2.46 -13.74 -10.50
C SER A 185 -2.97 -12.31 -10.58
N ASN A 186 -4.07 -12.03 -9.87
CA ASN A 186 -4.64 -10.70 -9.78
C ASN A 186 -4.25 -10.04 -8.45
N PHE A 187 -3.94 -8.75 -8.49
CA PHE A 187 -3.68 -7.96 -7.30
C PHE A 187 -4.90 -7.92 -6.37
N SER A 188 -4.60 -7.98 -5.07
CA SER A 188 -5.60 -7.92 -3.99
C SER A 188 -5.02 -7.34 -2.69
N GLY A 189 -3.81 -6.77 -2.74
CA GLY A 189 -3.20 -6.10 -1.60
C GLY A 189 -3.86 -4.74 -1.38
N LYS A 190 -3.97 -4.31 -0.13
CA LYS A 190 -4.37 -2.95 0.24
C LYS A 190 -3.35 -2.38 1.21
N MET A 191 -3.05 -1.08 1.08
CA MET A 191 -2.05 -0.39 1.89
C MET A 191 -2.36 -0.53 3.39
N PRO A 192 -1.46 -1.10 4.19
CA PRO A 192 -1.64 -1.22 5.64
C PRO A 192 -1.22 0.05 6.40
N TYR A 193 -0.74 1.08 5.71
CA TYR A 193 -0.35 2.38 6.25
C TYR A 193 -0.65 3.50 5.23
N THR A 194 -0.54 4.75 5.66
CA THR A 194 -0.57 5.91 4.76
C THR A 194 0.82 6.13 4.17
N TYR A 195 0.94 6.06 2.84
CA TYR A 195 2.19 6.35 2.14
C TYR A 195 2.33 7.87 2.00
N PRO A 196 3.33 8.51 2.63
CA PRO A 196 3.47 9.96 2.61
C PRO A 196 3.94 10.47 1.25
N LYS A 197 3.47 11.66 0.88
CA LYS A 197 3.91 12.35 -0.34
C LYS A 197 5.01 13.39 -0.07
N GLU A 198 5.01 13.98 1.13
CA GLU A 198 5.90 15.07 1.50
C GLU A 198 6.57 14.79 2.85
N ILE A 199 7.81 15.26 3.02
CA ILE A 199 8.61 14.97 4.23
C ILE A 199 8.09 15.68 5.49
N ASN A 200 7.35 16.78 5.32
CA ASN A 200 6.80 17.59 6.41
C ASN A 200 5.27 17.52 6.52
N SER A 201 4.63 16.54 5.86
CA SER A 201 3.18 16.30 5.92
C SER A 201 2.90 14.81 6.22
N LEU A 202 3.55 14.30 7.27
CA LEU A 202 3.37 12.90 7.69
C LEU A 202 2.09 12.77 8.51
N ALA A 203 1.18 11.90 8.08
CA ALA A 203 -0.09 11.66 8.74
C ALA A 203 -0.50 10.19 8.67
N ASN A 204 -1.22 9.73 9.69
CA ASN A 204 -1.89 8.42 9.67
C ASN A 204 -3.27 8.54 9.02
N TYR A 205 -3.97 7.42 8.81
CA TYR A 205 -5.29 7.43 8.16
C TYR A 205 -6.44 7.83 9.10
N ASP A 206 -6.20 7.73 10.41
CA ASP A 206 -7.10 8.04 11.51
C ASP A 206 -6.81 9.40 12.14
N PHE A 207 -6.19 10.31 11.35
CA PHE A 207 -5.94 11.70 11.73
C PHE A 207 -7.20 12.36 12.33
N LYS A 208 -6.97 13.30 13.25
CA LYS A 208 -8.05 14.04 13.89
C LYS A 208 -8.75 14.93 12.88
N LYS A 209 -10.06 15.09 13.02
CA LYS A 209 -10.86 15.91 12.11
C LYS A 209 -10.30 17.33 11.89
N SER A 210 -9.65 17.90 12.91
CA SER A 210 -9.01 19.23 12.84
C SER A 210 -7.79 19.31 11.91
N GLU A 211 -7.16 18.18 11.56
CA GLU A 211 -6.01 18.13 10.67
C GLU A 211 -6.41 18.23 9.18
N GLU A 212 -7.71 18.12 8.90
CA GLU A 212 -8.29 18.36 7.58
C GLU A 212 -9.49 19.30 7.68
N VAL A 213 -9.25 20.59 7.43
CA VAL A 213 -10.29 21.62 7.45
C VAL A 213 -10.28 22.41 6.15
N GLY A 214 -11.47 22.59 5.59
CA GLY A 214 -11.69 23.50 4.46
C GLY A 214 -11.31 24.93 4.84
N THR A 215 -11.08 25.79 3.84
CA THR A 215 -10.75 27.20 4.05
C THR A 215 -11.79 27.85 4.97
N MET A 216 -11.33 28.33 6.12
CA MET A 216 -12.18 29.11 7.03
C MET A 216 -12.39 30.52 6.46
N GLU A 217 -13.60 31.07 6.56
CA GLU A 217 -13.83 32.47 6.23
C GLU A 217 -13.06 33.38 7.21
N GLY A 218 -12.19 34.28 6.70
CA GLY A 218 -11.41 35.20 7.52
C GLY A 218 -10.15 35.76 6.85
N ALA A 219 -9.39 36.59 7.59
CA ALA A 219 -8.19 37.28 7.09
C ALA A 219 -6.94 36.39 6.93
N TYR A 220 -7.00 35.15 7.43
CA TYR A 220 -5.96 34.15 7.27
C TYR A 220 -6.53 33.02 6.41
N ASP A 221 -5.95 32.80 5.23
CA ASP A 221 -6.25 31.64 4.37
C ASP A 221 -5.70 30.37 5.01
N TYR A 222 -6.30 30.01 6.16
CA TYR A 222 -5.96 28.81 6.89
C TYR A 222 -6.72 27.65 6.26
N ASN A 223 -5.98 26.80 5.56
CA ASN A 223 -6.42 25.49 5.14
C ASN A 223 -5.51 24.44 5.81
N ALA A 224 -6.11 23.35 6.26
CA ALA A 224 -5.37 22.16 6.67
C ALA A 224 -5.72 21.04 5.71
N LYS A 225 -4.71 20.52 5.00
CA LYS A 225 -4.89 19.46 4.02
C LYS A 225 -3.92 18.35 4.33
N ILE A 226 -4.43 17.13 4.44
CA ILE A 226 -3.61 15.95 4.54
C ILE A 226 -3.14 15.58 3.12
N THR A 227 -1.84 15.69 2.90
CA THR A 227 -1.21 15.34 1.62
C THR A 227 -0.59 13.96 1.71
N GLN A 228 -1.19 12.98 1.01
CA GLN A 228 -0.71 11.60 0.97
C GLN A 228 -0.45 11.16 -0.48
N GLN A 229 0.46 10.20 -0.65
CA GLN A 229 0.72 9.58 -1.94
C GLN A 229 -0.32 8.49 -2.20
N TRP A 230 -0.53 7.62 -1.21
CA TRP A 230 -1.61 6.62 -1.17
C TRP A 230 -2.10 6.45 0.27
N GLY A 231 -3.41 6.40 0.47
CA GLY A 231 -4.01 6.24 1.79
C GLY A 231 -4.14 4.79 2.24
N PHE A 232 -4.26 4.59 3.56
CA PHE A 232 -4.61 3.29 4.14
C PHE A 232 -5.84 2.68 3.48
N GLY A 233 -5.77 1.39 3.18
CA GLY A 233 -6.83 0.64 2.53
C GLY A 233 -6.94 0.89 1.02
N GLN A 234 -6.08 1.70 0.40
CA GLN A 234 -6.03 1.80 -1.05
C GLN A 234 -5.30 0.60 -1.66
N GLY A 235 -5.80 0.10 -2.79
CA GLY A 235 -5.24 -1.03 -3.53
C GLY A 235 -6.02 -1.19 -4.82
N LEU A 236 -5.34 -1.59 -5.88
CA LEU A 236 -5.96 -1.79 -7.18
C LEU A 236 -5.97 -3.27 -7.56
N SER A 237 -6.64 -3.57 -8.66
CA SER A 237 -6.83 -4.92 -9.17
C SER A 237 -6.96 -4.83 -10.70
N TYR A 238 -6.71 -5.94 -11.40
CA TYR A 238 -7.04 -6.08 -12.82
C TYR A 238 -8.55 -6.19 -13.08
N THR A 239 -9.35 -6.17 -12.03
CA THR A 239 -10.80 -6.05 -12.10
C THR A 239 -11.30 -4.87 -11.27
N SER A 240 -12.57 -4.54 -11.40
CA SER A 240 -13.26 -3.50 -10.63
C SER A 240 -14.34 -4.11 -9.75
N TYR A 241 -14.59 -3.47 -8.61
CA TYR A 241 -15.64 -3.87 -7.68
C TYR A 241 -16.65 -2.74 -7.49
N GLN A 242 -17.93 -3.10 -7.49
CA GLN A 242 -19.03 -2.20 -7.15
C GLN A 242 -19.61 -2.62 -5.80
N TYR A 243 -19.82 -1.63 -4.95
CA TYR A 243 -20.46 -1.79 -3.65
C TYR A 243 -21.88 -1.23 -3.70
N SER A 244 -22.82 -1.91 -3.03
CA SER A 244 -24.22 -1.47 -2.97
C SER A 244 -24.94 -2.07 -1.78
N ASN A 245 -26.15 -1.56 -1.49
CA ASN A 245 -27.05 -2.11 -0.48
C ASN A 245 -26.43 -2.26 0.92
N LEU A 246 -25.68 -1.25 1.39
CA LEU A 246 -25.21 -1.23 2.77
C LEU A 246 -26.42 -1.20 3.73
N LYS A 247 -26.48 -2.17 4.64
CA LYS A 247 -27.56 -2.34 5.62
C LYS A 247 -26.97 -2.54 7.01
N VAL A 248 -27.73 -2.09 8.01
CA VAL A 248 -27.47 -2.32 9.42
C VAL A 248 -28.70 -3.00 10.03
N SER A 249 -28.49 -3.97 10.92
CA SER A 249 -29.60 -4.65 11.60
C SER A 249 -30.30 -3.77 12.63
N LYS A 250 -29.61 -2.73 13.12
CA LYS A 250 -30.11 -1.76 14.10
C LYS A 250 -29.61 -0.37 13.74
N SER A 251 -30.51 0.61 13.66
CA SER A 251 -30.18 2.03 13.59
C SER A 251 -29.86 2.59 14.96
N ASP A 252 -30.58 2.14 15.99
CA ASP A 252 -30.40 2.55 17.39
C ASP A 252 -29.77 1.41 18.18
N PHE A 253 -28.75 1.72 18.98
CA PHE A 253 -28.01 0.72 19.74
C PHE A 253 -27.54 1.25 21.09
N ARG A 254 -27.15 0.33 21.96
CA ARG A 254 -26.55 0.61 23.27
C ARG A 254 -25.35 -0.29 23.54
N HIS A 255 -24.65 -0.02 24.64
CA HIS A 255 -23.62 -0.91 25.17
C HIS A 255 -24.08 -2.38 25.19
N GLY A 256 -23.19 -3.30 24.76
CA GLY A 256 -23.43 -4.74 24.71
C GLY A 256 -24.26 -5.23 23.51
N ASP A 257 -24.79 -4.33 22.67
CA ASP A 257 -25.47 -4.73 21.44
C ASP A 257 -24.51 -5.31 20.40
N LEU A 258 -25.07 -6.19 19.55
CA LEU A 258 -24.46 -6.64 18.31
C LEU A 258 -25.17 -6.01 17.12
N ILE A 259 -24.42 -5.31 16.27
CA ILE A 259 -24.89 -4.65 15.06
C ILE A 259 -24.35 -5.45 13.87
N GLN A 260 -25.26 -6.09 13.13
CA GLN A 260 -24.89 -6.78 11.91
C GLN A 260 -24.88 -5.76 10.76
N VAL A 261 -23.73 -5.63 10.10
CA VAL A 261 -23.51 -4.71 8.98
C VAL A 261 -23.27 -5.54 7.73
N SER A 262 -24.07 -5.36 6.67
CA SER A 262 -23.94 -6.12 5.43
C SER A 262 -23.87 -5.23 4.21
N VAL A 263 -23.10 -5.64 3.20
CA VAL A 263 -22.98 -4.93 1.91
C VAL A 263 -22.86 -5.93 0.76
N ASP A 264 -23.44 -5.61 -0.39
CA ASP A 264 -23.28 -6.39 -1.60
C ASP A 264 -22.05 -5.91 -2.38
N VAL A 265 -21.17 -6.85 -2.73
CA VAL A 265 -19.94 -6.61 -3.49
C VAL A 265 -20.00 -7.39 -4.79
N LYS A 266 -19.94 -6.66 -5.91
CA LYS A 266 -19.98 -7.23 -7.26
C LYS A 266 -18.65 -7.05 -7.97
N ASN A 267 -18.11 -8.11 -8.56
CA ASN A 267 -17.03 -7.99 -9.52
C ASN A 267 -17.61 -7.55 -10.87
N THR A 268 -17.26 -6.33 -11.30
CA THR A 268 -17.77 -5.72 -12.54
C THR A 268 -16.82 -5.83 -13.73
N GLY A 269 -15.61 -6.35 -13.53
CA GLY A 269 -14.64 -6.51 -14.60
C GLY A 269 -14.69 -7.89 -15.26
N LYS A 270 -13.62 -8.23 -15.98
CA LYS A 270 -13.54 -9.40 -16.88
C LYS A 270 -12.73 -10.57 -16.34
N VAL A 271 -12.04 -10.38 -15.21
CA VAL A 271 -11.18 -11.40 -14.59
C VAL A 271 -11.61 -11.64 -13.15
N ALA A 272 -11.38 -12.85 -12.65
CA ALA A 272 -11.57 -13.16 -11.25
C ALA A 272 -10.66 -12.31 -10.37
N GLY A 273 -11.08 -12.02 -9.15
CA GLY A 273 -10.30 -11.23 -8.21
C GLY A 273 -10.71 -11.44 -6.77
N LYS A 274 -9.85 -11.01 -5.86
CA LYS A 274 -10.11 -10.99 -4.42
C LYS A 274 -10.19 -9.56 -3.96
N GLU A 275 -11.24 -9.21 -3.23
CA GLU A 275 -11.44 -7.88 -2.68
C GLU A 275 -11.45 -7.92 -1.15
N SER A 276 -10.63 -7.05 -0.55
CA SER A 276 -10.63 -6.83 0.89
C SER A 276 -11.66 -5.76 1.24
N VAL A 277 -12.79 -6.16 1.79
CA VAL A 277 -13.90 -5.27 2.20
C VAL A 277 -13.60 -4.72 3.59
N LEU A 278 -13.51 -3.39 3.71
CA LEU A 278 -13.08 -2.71 4.94
C LEU A 278 -14.24 -1.93 5.55
N LEU A 279 -14.63 -2.27 6.79
CA LEU A 279 -15.64 -1.56 7.57
C LEU A 279 -14.98 -0.52 8.48
N PHE A 280 -15.29 0.75 8.25
CA PHE A 280 -14.88 1.87 9.08
C PHE A 280 -16.05 2.44 9.87
N SER A 281 -15.75 3.08 11.00
CA SER A 281 -16.68 3.96 11.71
C SER A 281 -16.11 5.37 11.85
N SER A 282 -16.98 6.36 12.01
CA SER A 282 -16.65 7.72 12.46
C SER A 282 -17.66 8.12 13.52
N ASP A 283 -17.16 8.56 14.67
CA ASP A 283 -17.97 9.21 15.70
C ASP A 283 -18.08 10.70 15.32
N LEU A 284 -19.30 11.21 15.20
CA LEU A 284 -19.51 12.56 14.67
C LEU A 284 -19.28 13.64 15.73
N ILE A 285 -19.61 13.35 16.99
CA ILE A 285 -19.49 14.28 18.11
C ILE A 285 -19.12 13.48 19.35
N ALA A 286 -17.96 13.79 19.93
CA ALA A 286 -17.46 13.14 21.14
C ALA A 286 -16.86 14.17 22.10
N SER A 287 -16.76 13.82 23.38
CA SER A 287 -16.14 14.66 24.41
C SER A 287 -14.64 14.89 24.22
N MET A 288 -13.99 14.11 23.35
CA MET A 288 -12.67 14.39 22.81
C MET A 288 -12.74 14.42 21.28
N VAL A 289 -11.86 15.18 20.62
CA VAL A 289 -11.82 15.24 19.15
C VAL A 289 -11.69 13.82 18.58
N PRO A 290 -12.71 13.32 17.87
CA PRO A 290 -12.71 11.96 17.35
C PRO A 290 -11.72 11.82 16.19
N ASP A 291 -11.28 10.59 15.97
CA ASP A 291 -10.54 10.23 14.76
C ASP A 291 -11.46 10.42 13.55
N GLY A 292 -10.90 10.88 12.41
CA GLY A 292 -11.69 11.11 11.21
C GLY A 292 -12.46 9.87 10.75
N ARG A 293 -11.82 8.69 10.86
CA ARG A 293 -12.44 7.36 10.76
C ARG A 293 -11.52 6.30 11.36
N ARG A 294 -12.08 5.15 11.77
CA ARG A 294 -11.35 4.01 12.33
C ARG A 294 -11.78 2.70 11.70
N LEU A 295 -10.82 1.85 11.32
CA LEU A 295 -11.13 0.49 10.85
C LEU A 295 -11.68 -0.32 12.03
N ARG A 296 -12.82 -1.00 11.82
CA ARG A 296 -13.48 -1.83 12.84
C ARG A 296 -13.47 -3.31 12.49
N ALA A 297 -13.62 -3.64 11.22
CA ALA A 297 -13.55 -5.02 10.73
C ALA A 297 -13.13 -5.04 9.25
N PHE A 298 -12.66 -6.20 8.80
CA PHE A 298 -12.47 -6.46 7.38
C PHE A 298 -12.65 -7.93 7.06
N ASP A 299 -12.99 -8.23 5.82
CA ASP A 299 -13.05 -9.59 5.29
C ASP A 299 -12.56 -9.58 3.84
N LYS A 300 -12.11 -10.73 3.33
CA LYS A 300 -11.57 -10.86 1.98
C LYS A 300 -12.34 -11.91 1.19
N VAL A 301 -13.03 -11.45 0.15
CA VAL A 301 -13.88 -12.30 -0.68
C VAL A 301 -13.32 -12.47 -2.07
N GLU A 302 -13.36 -13.71 -2.57
CA GLU A 302 -13.07 -14.01 -3.97
C GLU A 302 -14.36 -13.92 -4.79
N LEU A 303 -14.29 -13.28 -5.96
CA LEU A 303 -15.43 -13.05 -6.85
C LEU A 303 -15.05 -13.37 -8.30
N GLN A 304 -15.84 -14.23 -8.94
CA GLN A 304 -15.78 -14.46 -10.39
C GLN A 304 -16.35 -13.26 -11.16
N PRO A 305 -16.01 -13.08 -12.45
CA PRO A 305 -16.57 -11.99 -13.27
C PRO A 305 -18.10 -11.96 -13.24
N GLY A 306 -18.68 -10.82 -12.88
CA GLY A 306 -20.13 -10.62 -12.76
C GLY A 306 -20.78 -11.15 -11.48
N GLU A 307 -20.05 -11.92 -10.66
CA GLU A 307 -20.55 -12.47 -9.39
C GLU A 307 -20.79 -11.35 -8.38
N THR A 308 -21.84 -11.50 -7.56
CA THR A 308 -22.15 -10.64 -6.41
C THR A 308 -22.18 -11.49 -5.14
N LYS A 309 -21.51 -11.05 -4.08
CA LYS A 309 -21.59 -11.64 -2.74
C LYS A 309 -22.00 -10.61 -1.72
N THR A 310 -22.85 -11.00 -0.77
CA THR A 310 -23.14 -10.20 0.42
C THR A 310 -22.08 -10.49 1.48
N VAL A 311 -21.32 -9.48 1.88
CA VAL A 311 -20.35 -9.55 2.97
C VAL A 311 -21.02 -9.03 4.23
N THR A 312 -20.86 -9.75 5.35
CA THR A 312 -21.51 -9.45 6.62
C THR A 312 -20.48 -9.36 7.74
N PHE A 313 -20.61 -8.34 8.57
CA PHE A 313 -19.79 -8.09 9.76
C PHE A 313 -20.66 -8.07 11.01
N ASP A 314 -20.15 -8.68 12.07
CA ASP A 314 -20.70 -8.62 13.42
C ASP A 314 -19.93 -7.55 14.20
N LEU A 315 -20.48 -6.34 14.28
CA LEU A 315 -19.89 -5.21 14.99
C LEU A 315 -20.47 -5.12 16.41
N LYS A 316 -19.64 -5.34 17.43
CA LYS A 316 -20.05 -5.08 18.82
C LYS A 316 -20.14 -3.57 19.02
N ALA A 317 -21.21 -3.09 19.64
CA ALA A 317 -21.36 -1.68 19.99
C ALA A 317 -20.15 -1.13 20.77
N ASP A 318 -19.62 -1.95 21.68
CA ASP A 318 -18.48 -1.61 22.53
C ASP A 318 -17.19 -1.38 21.73
N ASP A 319 -17.10 -1.88 20.49
CA ASP A 319 -15.96 -1.61 19.61
C ASP A 319 -15.93 -0.16 19.12
N LEU A 320 -17.05 0.57 19.19
CA LEU A 320 -17.16 2.00 18.88
C LEU A 320 -16.68 2.91 20.03
N ALA A 321 -16.54 2.36 21.24
CA ALA A 321 -16.03 3.09 22.40
C ALA A 321 -14.61 3.64 22.17
N PHE A 322 -14.26 4.68 22.91
CA PHE A 322 -12.93 5.29 22.94
C PHE A 322 -12.46 5.54 24.38
N VAL A 323 -11.16 5.78 24.57
CA VAL A 323 -10.58 6.15 25.86
C VAL A 323 -10.65 7.67 26.01
N GLY A 324 -11.37 8.14 27.03
CA GLY A 324 -11.51 9.57 27.32
C GLY A 324 -10.26 10.19 27.96
N TRP A 325 -10.31 11.50 28.17
CA TRP A 325 -9.21 12.28 28.76
C TRP A 325 -8.83 11.83 30.18
N ASP A 326 -9.78 11.22 30.89
CA ASP A 326 -9.63 10.66 32.24
C ASP A 326 -9.09 9.22 32.24
N GLY A 327 -8.71 8.69 31.07
CA GLY A 327 -8.17 7.34 30.90
C GLY A 327 -9.22 6.23 30.96
N LYS A 328 -10.53 6.56 30.97
CA LYS A 328 -11.61 5.58 31.02
C LYS A 328 -12.21 5.31 29.65
N TRP A 329 -12.54 4.06 29.38
CA TRP A 329 -13.35 3.68 28.22
C TRP A 329 -14.76 4.23 28.34
N ARG A 330 -15.27 4.78 27.23
CA ARG A 330 -16.64 5.29 27.12
C ARG A 330 -17.21 5.07 25.73
N LEU A 331 -18.49 4.79 25.69
CA LEU A 331 -19.34 4.86 24.50
C LEU A 331 -20.34 5.97 24.80
N GLU A 332 -20.33 7.04 24.02
CA GLU A 332 -21.17 8.21 24.27
C GLU A 332 -22.46 8.13 23.45
N GLU A 333 -23.55 8.65 24.02
CA GLU A 333 -24.79 8.88 23.30
C GLU A 333 -24.52 9.81 22.11
N GLY A 334 -24.99 9.45 20.92
CA GLY A 334 -24.74 10.25 19.72
C GLY A 334 -24.67 9.44 18.42
N ASP A 335 -24.40 10.17 17.34
CA ASP A 335 -24.44 9.64 15.98
C ASP A 335 -23.08 9.10 15.52
N PHE A 336 -23.12 7.91 14.94
CA PHE A 336 -21.98 7.29 14.28
C PHE A 336 -22.28 7.07 12.79
N LYS A 337 -21.26 7.26 11.97
CA LYS A 337 -21.29 6.91 10.55
C LYS A 337 -20.49 5.64 10.31
N LEU A 338 -21.15 4.60 9.80
CA LEU A 338 -20.49 3.40 9.28
C LEU A 338 -20.20 3.57 7.79
N MET A 339 -19.04 3.11 7.34
CA MET A 339 -18.56 3.31 5.97
C MET A 339 -17.91 2.03 5.42
N ILE A 340 -18.30 1.66 4.20
CA ILE A 340 -17.62 0.64 3.39
C ILE A 340 -17.50 1.19 1.97
N ALA A 341 -16.27 1.37 1.48
CA ALA A 341 -16.00 2.02 0.21
C ALA A 341 -16.72 3.38 0.09
N ASP A 342 -17.62 3.54 -0.89
CA ASP A 342 -18.44 4.73 -1.12
C ASP A 342 -19.81 4.67 -0.40
N GLN A 343 -20.15 3.53 0.21
CA GLN A 343 -21.40 3.34 0.92
C GLN A 343 -21.29 3.81 2.37
N ASN A 344 -22.39 4.36 2.90
CA ASN A 344 -22.46 4.76 4.30
C ASN A 344 -23.85 4.59 4.91
N ALA A 345 -23.88 4.39 6.23
CA ALA A 345 -25.09 4.27 7.03
C ALA A 345 -24.91 5.02 8.36
N MET A 346 -25.98 5.66 8.82
CA MET A 346 -26.02 6.33 10.12
C MET A 346 -26.61 5.38 11.17
N ILE A 347 -26.00 5.33 12.34
CA ILE A 347 -26.50 4.65 13.54
C ILE A 347 -26.38 5.59 14.73
N HIS A 348 -27.20 5.40 15.75
CA HIS A 348 -27.32 6.26 16.91
C HIS A 348 -27.16 5.46 18.20
N CYS A 349 -26.22 5.86 19.06
CA CYS A 349 -26.10 5.30 20.40
C CYS A 349 -27.08 6.00 21.32
N THR A 350 -27.97 5.25 21.98
CA THR A 350 -29.10 5.82 22.73
C THR A 350 -28.75 6.26 24.15
N ASP A 351 -27.59 5.85 24.68
CA ASP A 351 -27.18 6.13 26.04
C ASP A 351 -25.65 6.06 26.20
N THR A 352 -25.11 6.93 27.06
CA THR A 352 -23.69 6.91 27.40
C THR A 352 -23.38 5.80 28.40
N TYR A 353 -22.38 4.97 28.08
CA TYR A 353 -21.83 3.97 29.00
C TYR A 353 -20.36 4.25 29.33
N LEU A 354 -20.03 4.26 30.62
CA LEU A 354 -18.70 4.51 31.16
C LEU A 354 -18.18 3.29 31.92
N TRP A 355 -17.11 2.67 31.42
CA TRP A 355 -16.47 1.54 32.11
C TRP A 355 -15.74 2.01 33.36
N GLN A 356 -15.89 1.24 34.45
CA GLN A 356 -15.13 1.43 35.69
C GLN A 356 -13.86 0.57 35.75
N THR A 357 -13.73 -0.40 34.86
CA THR A 357 -12.56 -1.27 34.70
C THR A 357 -11.54 -0.63 33.77
N ALA A 358 -10.27 -1.04 33.90
CA ALA A 358 -9.20 -0.56 33.03
C ALA A 358 -9.37 -0.99 31.55
N ASN A 359 -10.05 -2.11 31.30
CA ASN A 359 -10.34 -2.64 29.97
C ASN A 359 -11.85 -2.85 29.80
N ARG A 360 -12.29 -2.78 28.53
CA ARG A 360 -13.67 -3.04 28.13
C ARG A 360 -13.99 -4.53 28.04
#